data_AF-D3AGG9-F1
#
_entry.id   AF-D3AGG9-F1
#
_cell.length_a   1.000
_cell.length_b   1.000
_cell.length_c   1.000
_cell.angle_alpha   90.00
_cell.angle_beta   90.00
_cell.angle_gamma   90.00
#
_symmetry.space_group_name_H-M   'P 1'
#
loop_
_entity.id
_entity.type
_entity.pdbx_description
1 polymer ?
#
loop_
_entity_poly.entity_id
_entity_poly.type
_entity_poly.pdbx_seq_one_letter_code
_entity_poly.pdbx_strand_id
1 'polypeptide(L)'
;TTSTARFSLSCSFLNLAASEETFARAINIPLQGDDFDSIRIEYMTMLQNQLAKGNNGLIKTKYLTFGIDADSIKAAKPRLERIETDILNNFKRLGVAAETLDGKARLAQLHGIFHMDEQLPFRFEWDWLPSSGLSTKDFIAPSSFEFRTGKQFRMGKKYGAVSFVQILAPELNDRMLADFLDMESNLIVSLHIQSVDQIKAIKTVKRKITDLDK
;
A
#
# COMPACT_ATOMS: atom_id res chain seq x y z
N THR A 1 -20.44 20.43 -22.08
CA THR A 1 -19.34 20.18 -21.12
C THR A 1 -19.74 19.03 -20.22
N THR A 2 -19.64 17.80 -20.72
CA THR A 2 -19.87 16.59 -19.93
C THR A 2 -18.59 16.34 -19.13
N SER A 3 -18.57 16.73 -17.86
CA SER A 3 -17.49 16.32 -16.96
C SER A 3 -17.57 14.80 -16.79
N THR A 4 -16.79 14.08 -17.57
CA THR A 4 -16.51 12.67 -17.32
C THR A 4 -15.88 12.63 -15.93
N ALA A 5 -16.61 12.11 -14.94
CA ALA A 5 -16.09 11.93 -13.59
C ALA A 5 -14.82 11.07 -13.70
N ARG A 6 -13.65 11.66 -13.44
CA ARG A 6 -12.42 10.88 -13.41
C ARG A 6 -12.39 10.12 -12.09
N PHE A 7 -12.48 8.81 -12.20
CA PHE A 7 -12.21 7.90 -11.11
C PHE A 7 -10.74 7.49 -11.19
N SER A 8 -10.00 7.72 -10.11
CA SER A 8 -8.61 7.27 -9.99
C SER A 8 -8.58 6.05 -9.09
N LEU A 9 -8.01 4.95 -9.57
CA LEU A 9 -7.77 3.76 -8.76
C LEU A 9 -6.27 3.54 -8.65
N SER A 10 -5.82 3.21 -7.45
CA SER A 10 -4.46 2.80 -7.20
C SER A 10 -4.43 1.56 -6.32
N CYS A 11 -3.65 0.56 -6.73
CA CYS A 11 -3.36 -0.62 -5.93
C CYS A 11 -1.90 -0.54 -5.49
N SER A 12 -1.67 -0.57 -4.18
CA SER A 12 -0.32 -0.64 -3.61
C SER A 12 -0.13 -1.97 -2.91
N PHE A 13 0.99 -2.63 -3.20
CA PHE A 13 1.35 -3.91 -2.64
C PHE A 13 2.68 -3.73 -1.93
N LEU A 14 2.70 -4.02 -0.64
CA LEU A 14 3.87 -3.96 0.20
C LEU A 14 4.23 -5.38 0.57
N ASN A 15 5.37 -5.83 0.10
CA ASN A 15 6.02 -7.02 0.62
C ASN A 15 7.14 -6.53 1.54
N LEU A 16 6.95 -6.63 2.84
CA LEU A 16 7.91 -6.13 3.83
C LEU A 16 8.25 -7.23 4.82
N ALA A 17 9.54 -7.33 5.15
CA ALA A 17 9.97 -8.09 6.31
C ALA A 17 9.29 -7.51 7.55
N ALA A 18 8.47 -8.30 8.23
CA ALA A 18 7.80 -7.78 9.41
C ALA A 18 8.71 -7.83 10.63
N SER A 19 8.44 -6.92 11.56
CA SER A 19 9.07 -6.93 12.87
C SER A 19 8.53 -8.08 13.71
N GLU A 20 9.36 -8.61 14.61
CA GLU A 20 8.99 -9.68 15.54
C GLU A 20 7.69 -9.36 16.32
N GLU A 21 7.47 -8.09 16.70
CA GLU A 21 6.25 -7.67 17.41
C GLU A 21 4.98 -7.79 16.57
N THR A 22 5.04 -7.40 15.28
CA THR A 22 3.89 -7.48 14.38
C THR A 22 3.57 -8.94 14.08
N PHE A 23 4.61 -9.79 13.99
CA PHE A 23 4.48 -11.23 13.85
C PHE A 23 3.87 -11.89 15.08
N ALA A 24 4.34 -11.56 16.28
CA ALA A 24 3.85 -12.13 17.52
C ALA A 24 2.35 -11.84 17.73
N ARG A 25 1.88 -10.64 17.37
CA ARG A 25 0.45 -10.28 17.49
C ARG A 25 -0.46 -11.08 16.56
N ALA A 26 -0.01 -11.37 15.34
CA ALA A 26 -0.83 -12.06 14.34
C ALA A 26 -1.13 -13.52 14.69
N ILE A 27 -0.26 -14.17 15.47
CA ILE A 27 -0.38 -15.56 15.90
C ILE A 27 -0.69 -15.72 17.39
N ASN A 28 -0.92 -14.62 18.10
CA ASN A 28 -1.19 -14.67 19.52
C ASN A 28 -2.59 -15.24 19.78
N ILE A 29 -2.62 -16.47 20.29
CA ILE A 29 -3.86 -17.10 20.76
C ILE A 29 -3.92 -16.88 22.27
N PRO A 30 -4.87 -16.06 22.78
CA PRO A 30 -4.94 -15.76 24.20
C PRO A 30 -5.31 -17.01 25.01
N LEU A 31 -4.68 -17.17 26.17
CA LEU A 31 -5.04 -18.19 27.15
C LEU A 31 -6.42 -17.89 27.74
N GLN A 32 -7.20 -18.94 27.99
CA GLN A 32 -8.56 -18.83 28.51
C GLN A 32 -8.69 -19.36 29.94
N GLY A 33 -7.62 -19.91 30.52
CA GLY A 33 -7.63 -20.48 31.86
C GLY A 33 -8.37 -21.82 31.94
N ASP A 34 -8.44 -22.54 30.82
CA ASP A 34 -9.11 -23.84 30.72
C ASP A 34 -8.11 -24.97 30.41
N ASP A 35 -8.60 -26.22 30.38
CA ASP A 35 -7.79 -27.42 30.15
C ASP A 35 -7.14 -27.47 28.75
N PHE A 36 -7.52 -26.59 27.82
CA PHE A 36 -6.99 -26.52 26.46
C PHE A 36 -5.82 -25.53 26.31
N ASP A 37 -5.45 -24.80 27.37
CA ASP A 37 -4.35 -23.83 27.31
C ASP A 37 -3.00 -24.47 26.92
N SER A 38 -2.77 -25.73 27.34
CA SER A 38 -1.58 -26.49 26.92
C SER A 38 -1.50 -26.67 25.41
N ILE A 39 -2.63 -26.98 24.77
CA ILE A 39 -2.75 -27.14 23.32
C ILE A 39 -2.61 -25.78 22.62
N ARG A 40 -3.18 -24.69 23.18
CA ARG A 40 -3.02 -23.34 22.63
C ARG A 40 -1.55 -22.93 22.59
N ILE A 41 -0.78 -23.23 23.63
CA ILE A 41 0.67 -22.94 23.71
C ILE A 41 1.45 -23.76 22.68
N GLU A 42 1.19 -25.07 22.60
CA GLU A 42 1.86 -25.95 21.63
C GLU A 42 1.59 -25.51 20.19
N TYR A 43 0.34 -25.21 19.89
CA TYR A 43 -0.07 -24.74 18.57
C TYR A 43 0.55 -23.38 18.23
N MET A 44 0.60 -22.44 19.19
CA MET A 44 1.29 -21.16 19.00
C MET A 44 2.78 -21.34 18.72
N THR A 45 3.43 -22.27 19.43
CA THR A 45 4.84 -22.62 19.23
C THR A 45 5.07 -23.28 17.86
N MET A 46 4.17 -24.15 17.43
CA MET A 46 4.19 -24.74 16.10
C MET A 46 4.05 -23.67 15.00
N LEU A 47 3.09 -22.75 15.16
CA LEU A 47 2.88 -21.63 14.24
C LEU A 47 4.14 -20.76 14.14
N GLN A 48 4.75 -20.38 15.27
CA GLN A 48 6.02 -19.65 15.31
C GLN A 48 7.13 -20.39 14.55
N ASN A 49 7.27 -21.70 14.75
CA ASN A 49 8.28 -22.52 14.09
C ASN A 49 8.04 -22.70 12.58
N GLN A 50 6.78 -22.82 12.15
CA GLN A 50 6.43 -22.88 10.72
C GLN A 50 6.66 -21.53 10.05
N LEU A 51 6.35 -20.42 10.73
CA LEU A 51 6.60 -19.07 10.26
C LEU A 51 8.09 -18.78 10.09
N ALA A 52 8.94 -19.27 11.01
CA ALA A 52 10.39 -19.18 10.87
C ALA A 52 10.95 -19.97 9.66
N LYS A 53 10.20 -20.95 9.13
CA LYS A 53 10.65 -21.89 8.09
C LYS A 53 10.00 -21.69 6.72
N GLY A 54 8.77 -21.19 6.64
CA GLY A 54 7.92 -21.30 5.44
C GLY A 54 7.71 -20.02 4.64
N ASN A 55 8.04 -18.86 5.21
CA ASN A 55 7.92 -17.56 4.56
C ASN A 55 8.93 -16.67 5.28
N ASN A 56 9.95 -16.12 4.61
CA ASN A 56 11.14 -15.45 5.19
C ASN A 56 10.85 -14.21 6.08
N GLY A 57 9.89 -14.27 7.00
CA GLY A 57 9.41 -13.15 7.78
C GLY A 57 8.76 -12.06 6.94
N LEU A 58 8.15 -12.37 5.78
CA LEU A 58 7.52 -11.37 4.91
C LEU A 58 5.99 -11.28 5.15
N ILE A 59 5.49 -10.06 5.40
CA ILE A 59 4.07 -9.75 5.38
C ILE A 59 3.72 -9.05 4.06
N LYS A 60 2.74 -9.63 3.35
CA LYS A 60 2.18 -9.05 2.13
C LYS A 60 0.91 -8.28 2.46
N THR A 61 0.96 -6.95 2.35
CA THR A 61 -0.20 -6.07 2.57
C THR A 61 -0.66 -5.44 1.27
N LYS A 62 -1.97 -5.44 1.04
CA LYS A 62 -2.60 -4.92 -0.19
C LYS A 62 -3.46 -3.71 0.17
N TYR A 63 -3.24 -2.60 -0.51
CA TYR A 63 -4.02 -1.37 -0.35
C TYR A 63 -4.74 -1.02 -1.63
N LEU A 64 -6.01 -0.66 -1.49
CA LEU A 64 -6.80 -0.07 -2.55
C LEU A 64 -7.06 1.40 -2.20
N THR A 65 -6.55 2.30 -3.02
CA THR A 65 -6.81 3.74 -2.91
C THR A 65 -7.66 4.19 -4.08
N PHE A 66 -8.76 4.88 -3.81
CA PHE A 66 -9.62 5.44 -4.83
C PHE A 66 -9.90 6.93 -4.58
N GLY A 67 -10.23 7.64 -5.65
CA GLY A 67 -10.50 9.08 -5.62
C GLY A 67 -11.45 9.48 -6.73
N ILE A 68 -12.14 10.61 -6.52
CA ILE A 68 -13.08 11.20 -7.47
C ILE A 68 -12.79 12.70 -7.64
N ASP A 69 -13.04 13.21 -8.84
CA ASP A 69 -13.11 14.65 -9.07
C ASP A 69 -14.49 15.19 -8.64
N ALA A 70 -14.49 16.25 -7.83
CA ALA A 70 -15.69 16.95 -7.39
C ALA A 70 -15.41 18.42 -7.10
N ASP A 71 -16.40 19.28 -7.36
CA ASP A 71 -16.26 20.74 -7.23
C ASP A 71 -16.10 21.21 -5.77
N SER A 72 -16.47 20.38 -4.80
CA SER A 72 -16.27 20.67 -3.38
C SER A 72 -16.19 19.42 -2.53
N ILE A 73 -15.58 19.55 -1.35
CA ILE A 73 -15.51 18.48 -0.33
C ILE A 73 -16.93 18.03 0.06
N LYS A 74 -17.89 18.96 0.15
CA LYS A 74 -19.29 18.65 0.49
C LYS A 74 -19.95 17.73 -0.55
N ALA A 75 -19.58 17.88 -1.83
CA ALA A 75 -20.06 16.99 -2.90
C ALA A 75 -19.26 15.68 -2.99
N ALA A 76 -17.95 15.72 -2.67
CA ALA A 76 -17.06 14.58 -2.74
C ALA A 76 -17.34 13.53 -1.65
N LYS A 77 -17.51 13.98 -0.40
CA LYS A 77 -17.59 13.11 0.78
C LYS A 77 -18.68 12.03 0.68
N PRO A 78 -19.97 12.35 0.43
CA PRO A 78 -21.03 11.32 0.37
C PRO A 78 -20.83 10.34 -0.81
N ARG A 79 -20.16 10.78 -1.88
CA ARG A 79 -19.83 9.91 -3.01
C ARG A 79 -18.70 8.94 -2.67
N LEU A 80 -17.66 9.40 -1.99
CA LEU A 80 -16.56 8.56 -1.51
C LEU A 80 -17.05 7.50 -0.51
N GLU A 81 -17.89 7.90 0.46
CA GLU A 81 -18.47 6.99 1.47
C GLU A 81 -19.33 5.88 0.82
N ARG A 82 -20.08 6.21 -0.24
CA ARG A 82 -20.82 5.22 -1.01
C ARG A 82 -19.88 4.22 -1.70
N ILE A 83 -18.85 4.73 -2.40
CA ILE A 83 -17.87 3.87 -3.08
C ILE A 83 -17.13 2.98 -2.07
N GLU A 84 -16.75 3.51 -0.92
CA GLU A 84 -16.14 2.78 0.18
C GLU A 84 -17.02 1.60 0.63
N THR A 85 -18.30 1.88 0.89
CA THR A 85 -19.28 0.88 1.32
C THR A 85 -19.43 -0.23 0.28
N ASP A 86 -19.52 0.14 -1.01
CA ASP A 86 -19.66 -0.82 -2.11
C ASP A 86 -18.41 -1.71 -2.23
N ILE A 87 -17.21 -1.12 -2.12
CA ILE A 87 -15.93 -1.85 -2.15
C ILE A 87 -15.84 -2.84 -0.98
N LEU A 88 -16.14 -2.40 0.25
CA LEU A 88 -16.10 -3.27 1.43
C LEU A 88 -17.10 -4.43 1.32
N ASN A 89 -18.32 -4.15 0.83
CA ASN A 89 -19.33 -5.19 0.60
C ASN A 89 -18.87 -6.20 -0.44
N ASN A 90 -18.21 -5.77 -1.51
CA ASN A 90 -17.66 -6.66 -2.52
C ASN A 90 -16.55 -7.55 -1.94
N PHE A 91 -15.63 -7.01 -1.14
CA PHE A 91 -14.62 -7.83 -0.46
C PHE A 91 -15.24 -8.84 0.50
N LYS A 92 -16.24 -8.42 1.28
CA LYS A 92 -16.97 -9.32 2.18
C LYS A 92 -17.64 -10.47 1.43
N ARG A 93 -18.24 -10.21 0.27
CA ARG A 93 -18.83 -11.25 -0.60
C ARG A 93 -17.80 -12.23 -1.14
N LEU A 94 -16.56 -11.77 -1.36
CA LEU A 94 -15.43 -12.61 -1.75
C LEU A 94 -14.78 -13.35 -0.56
N GLY A 95 -15.32 -13.21 0.66
CA GLY A 95 -14.73 -13.80 1.86
C GLY A 95 -13.45 -13.12 2.33
N VAL A 96 -13.16 -11.91 1.83
CA VAL A 96 -11.97 -11.14 2.20
C VAL A 96 -12.34 -10.14 3.29
N ALA A 97 -11.61 -10.18 4.41
CA ALA A 97 -11.67 -9.12 5.41
C ALA A 97 -10.90 -7.89 4.89
N ALA A 98 -11.58 -6.75 4.85
CA ALA A 98 -11.00 -5.48 4.46
C ALA A 98 -11.43 -4.40 5.45
N GLU A 99 -10.52 -3.49 5.76
CA GLU A 99 -10.75 -2.35 6.65
C GLU A 99 -10.33 -1.06 5.98
N THR A 100 -10.90 0.05 6.43
CA THR A 100 -10.55 1.38 5.91
C THR A 100 -9.49 2.04 6.78
N LEU A 101 -8.58 2.75 6.12
CA LEU A 101 -7.50 3.46 6.81
C LEU A 101 -7.82 4.94 6.88
N ASP A 102 -7.84 5.47 8.10
CA ASP A 102 -7.93 6.89 8.34
C ASP A 102 -6.59 7.60 8.03
N GLY A 103 -6.58 8.93 8.15
CA GLY A 103 -5.38 9.72 7.85
C GLY A 103 -4.17 9.35 8.72
N LYS A 104 -4.39 9.03 9.99
CA LYS A 104 -3.31 8.71 10.94
C LYS A 104 -2.73 7.33 10.66
N ALA A 105 -3.58 6.34 10.41
CA ALA A 105 -3.19 4.99 10.02
C ALA A 105 -2.40 5.02 8.71
N ARG A 106 -2.81 5.83 7.72
CA ARG A 106 -2.04 6.01 6.47
C ARG A 106 -0.67 6.62 6.72
N LEU A 107 -0.56 7.61 7.62
CA LEU A 107 0.75 8.15 8.01
C LEU A 107 1.63 7.11 8.72
N ALA A 108 1.04 6.28 9.59
CA ALA A 108 1.77 5.18 10.24
C ALA A 108 2.33 4.18 9.22
N GLN A 109 1.55 3.84 8.18
CA GLN A 109 2.02 2.97 7.10
C GLN A 109 3.17 3.59 6.31
N LEU A 110 3.06 4.88 5.95
CA LEU A 110 4.14 5.59 5.27
C LEU A 110 5.40 5.70 6.14
N HIS A 111 5.25 5.97 7.43
CA HIS A 111 6.35 5.97 8.38
C HIS A 111 7.08 4.62 8.39
N GLY A 112 6.33 3.50 8.45
CA GLY A 112 6.91 2.15 8.38
C GLY A 112 7.69 1.88 7.09
N ILE A 113 7.23 2.41 5.96
CA ILE A 113 7.97 2.34 4.68
C ILE A 113 9.28 3.13 4.76
N PHE A 114 9.28 4.30 5.40
CA PHE A 114 10.47 5.16 5.45
C PHE A 114 11.50 4.73 6.53
N HIS A 115 11.10 3.88 7.48
CA HIS A 115 11.93 3.46 8.62
C HIS A 115 12.11 1.93 8.69
N MET A 116 12.28 1.25 7.55
CA MET A 116 12.38 -0.22 7.50
C MET A 116 13.60 -0.81 8.23
N ASP A 117 14.62 -0.02 8.52
CA ASP A 117 15.84 -0.41 9.22
C ASP A 117 15.89 0.03 10.69
N GLU A 118 14.88 0.76 11.14
CA GLU A 118 14.83 1.35 12.48
C GLU A 118 13.53 0.93 13.18
N GLN A 119 13.64 0.43 14.42
CA GLN A 119 12.47 0.14 15.26
C GLN A 119 11.96 1.42 15.94
N LEU A 120 11.71 2.46 15.15
CA LEU A 120 11.17 3.72 15.65
C LEU A 120 9.64 3.64 15.72
N PRO A 121 9.03 3.83 16.90
CA PRO A 121 7.58 3.87 17.00
C PRO A 121 7.05 5.13 16.34
N PHE A 122 6.01 4.99 15.52
CA PHE A 122 5.32 6.14 14.94
C PHE A 122 4.58 6.92 16.03
N ARG A 123 4.88 8.22 16.17
CA ARG A 123 4.25 9.13 17.13
C ARG A 123 3.71 10.34 16.40
N PHE A 124 2.39 10.52 16.44
CA PHE A 124 1.73 11.61 15.75
C PHE A 124 0.34 11.87 16.34
N GLU A 125 0.02 13.15 16.57
CA GLU A 125 -1.34 13.62 16.80
C GLU A 125 -1.62 14.88 15.97
N TRP A 126 -2.86 15.03 15.51
CA TRP A 126 -3.26 16.17 14.68
C TRP A 126 -3.08 17.51 15.40
N ASP A 127 -3.31 17.53 16.71
CA ASP A 127 -3.23 18.74 17.55
C ASP A 127 -1.80 19.29 17.67
N TRP A 128 -0.78 18.52 17.31
CA TRP A 128 0.61 18.98 17.34
C TRP A 128 0.96 19.89 16.16
N LEU A 129 0.24 19.79 15.03
CA LEU A 129 0.54 20.54 13.81
C LEU A 129 0.46 22.07 14.01
N PRO A 130 -0.63 22.63 14.58
CA PRO A 130 -0.78 24.08 14.68
C PRO A 130 0.27 24.72 15.60
N SER A 131 0.64 24.06 16.70
CA SER A 131 1.56 24.60 17.69
C SER A 131 3.04 24.45 17.32
N SER A 132 3.38 23.41 16.56
CA SER A 132 4.78 23.12 16.19
C SER A 132 5.23 23.81 14.91
N GLY A 133 4.29 24.23 14.05
CA GLY A 133 4.59 24.69 12.69
C GLY A 133 5.05 23.57 11.74
N LEU A 134 5.01 22.32 12.20
CA LEU A 134 5.35 21.14 11.41
C LEU A 134 4.17 20.70 10.54
N SER A 135 4.49 20.00 9.47
CA SER A 135 3.55 19.33 8.58
C SER A 135 3.50 17.83 8.85
N THR A 136 2.49 17.13 8.31
CA THR A 136 2.41 15.67 8.41
C THR A 136 3.61 14.94 7.82
N LYS A 137 4.31 15.56 6.85
CA LYS A 137 5.50 14.98 6.21
C LYS A 137 6.67 14.88 7.18
N ASP A 138 6.79 15.83 8.10
CA ASP A 138 7.91 15.89 9.05
C ASP A 138 7.85 14.72 10.06
N PHE A 139 6.67 14.16 10.30
CA PHE A 139 6.45 13.01 11.20
C PHE A 139 6.64 11.65 10.53
N ILE A 140 6.79 11.60 9.20
CA ILE A 140 7.00 10.35 8.45
C ILE A 140 8.32 10.32 7.71
N ALA A 141 8.98 11.46 7.54
CA ALA A 141 10.23 11.57 6.81
C ALA A 141 11.34 10.77 7.52
N PRO A 142 12.18 10.04 6.76
CA PRO A 142 13.35 9.40 7.34
C PRO A 142 14.42 10.45 7.69
N SER A 143 15.38 10.05 8.53
CA SER A 143 16.50 10.90 8.94
C SER A 143 17.27 11.53 7.76
N SER A 144 17.42 10.80 6.64
CA SER A 144 18.02 11.35 5.41
C SER A 144 17.72 10.51 4.18
N PHE A 145 17.79 11.15 3.00
CA PHE A 145 17.92 10.49 1.71
C PHE A 145 19.24 10.87 1.05
N GLU A 146 19.88 9.91 0.39
CA GLU A 146 21.11 10.13 -0.36
C GLU A 146 20.99 9.57 -1.78
N PHE A 147 21.27 10.41 -2.77
CA PHE A 147 21.14 10.09 -4.20
C PHE A 147 22.51 10.20 -4.88
N ARG A 148 23.32 9.14 -4.86
CA ARG A 148 24.69 9.18 -5.41
C ARG A 148 24.76 8.95 -6.92
N THR A 149 23.99 7.98 -7.42
CA THR A 149 24.16 7.44 -8.78
C THR A 149 23.01 7.79 -9.72
N GLY A 150 21.99 8.50 -9.23
CA GLY A 150 20.75 8.83 -9.95
C GLY A 150 19.81 7.64 -10.19
N LYS A 151 20.31 6.40 -10.17
CA LYS A 151 19.52 5.16 -10.31
C LYS A 151 19.13 4.53 -8.97
N GLN A 152 19.90 4.83 -7.93
CA GLN A 152 19.70 4.29 -6.59
C GLN A 152 19.65 5.42 -5.58
N PHE A 153 18.92 5.18 -4.50
CA PHE A 153 18.89 6.03 -3.34
C PHE A 153 19.24 5.22 -2.10
N ARG A 154 19.76 5.89 -1.08
CA ARG A 154 19.93 5.35 0.26
C ARG A 154 18.98 6.07 1.21
N MET A 155 18.33 5.28 2.07
CA MET A 155 17.42 5.73 3.11
C MET A 155 17.83 5.00 4.39
N GLY A 156 18.43 5.73 5.33
CA GLY A 156 19.12 5.13 6.47
C GLY A 156 20.23 4.17 6.00
N LYS A 157 20.13 2.91 6.40
CA LYS A 157 21.01 1.79 6.02
C LYS A 157 20.47 1.00 4.82
N LYS A 158 19.26 1.29 4.33
CA LYS A 158 18.67 0.59 3.18
C LYS A 158 19.05 1.26 1.86
N TYR A 159 19.37 0.44 0.88
CA TYR A 159 19.53 0.86 -0.51
C TYR A 159 18.27 0.50 -1.28
N GLY A 160 17.78 1.44 -2.08
CA GLY A 160 16.60 1.27 -2.91
C GLY A 160 16.84 1.77 -4.34
N ALA A 161 15.99 1.31 -5.25
CA ALA A 161 15.89 1.80 -6.61
C ALA A 161 14.41 1.95 -6.96
N VAL A 162 14.09 2.91 -7.82
CA VAL A 162 12.72 3.13 -8.30
C VAL A 162 12.68 2.90 -9.79
N SER A 163 11.76 2.03 -10.21
CA SER A 163 11.47 1.76 -11.61
C SER A 163 10.06 2.23 -11.94
N PHE A 164 9.90 2.80 -13.14
CA PHE A 164 8.60 3.26 -13.63
C PHE A 164 8.30 2.60 -14.98
N VAL A 165 7.08 2.07 -15.11
CA VAL A 165 6.58 1.46 -16.34
C VAL A 165 5.21 2.06 -16.65
N GLN A 166 5.04 2.55 -17.88
CA GLN A 166 3.76 3.03 -18.39
C GLN A 166 3.24 2.07 -19.46
N ILE A 167 2.09 1.46 -19.20
CA ILE A 167 1.42 0.55 -20.13
C ILE A 167 0.18 1.26 -20.67
N LEU A 168 0.08 1.36 -21.99
CA LEU A 168 -1.13 1.77 -22.69
C LEU A 168 -1.65 0.57 -23.47
N ALA A 169 -2.54 -0.18 -22.85
CA ALA A 169 -3.14 -1.38 -23.42
C ALA A 169 -4.65 -1.39 -23.15
N PRO A 170 -5.46 -2.00 -24.05
CA PRO A 170 -6.90 -2.16 -23.82
C PRO A 170 -7.18 -3.09 -22.64
N GLU A 171 -6.28 -4.05 -22.38
CA GLU A 171 -6.36 -5.01 -21.29
C GLU A 171 -4.99 -5.17 -20.66
N LEU A 172 -4.96 -5.44 -19.36
CA LEU A 172 -3.74 -5.71 -18.61
C LEU A 172 -3.81 -7.14 -18.07
N ASN A 173 -2.88 -7.98 -18.48
CA ASN A 173 -2.73 -9.33 -17.94
C ASN A 173 -2.24 -9.25 -16.48
N ASP A 174 -2.84 -10.04 -15.60
CA ASP A 174 -2.54 -10.09 -14.17
C ASP A 174 -1.25 -10.86 -13.84
N ARG A 175 -0.74 -11.66 -14.78
CA ARG A 175 0.49 -12.45 -14.59
C ARG A 175 1.69 -11.63 -14.15
N MET A 176 1.91 -10.47 -14.75
CA MET A 176 3.01 -9.58 -14.33
C MET A 176 2.86 -9.15 -12.88
N LEU A 177 1.63 -8.84 -12.45
CA LEU A 177 1.38 -8.46 -11.07
C LEU A 177 1.58 -9.66 -10.13
N ALA A 178 1.11 -10.85 -10.50
CA ALA A 178 1.33 -12.07 -9.75
C ALA A 178 2.83 -12.34 -9.56
N ASP A 179 3.62 -12.25 -10.62
CA ASP A 179 5.08 -12.45 -10.57
C ASP A 179 5.75 -11.46 -9.60
N PHE A 180 5.35 -10.18 -9.59
CA PHE A 180 5.86 -9.22 -8.61
C PHE A 180 5.43 -9.55 -7.16
N LEU A 181 4.21 -10.04 -6.98
CA LEU A 181 3.70 -10.40 -5.65
C LEU A 181 4.33 -11.67 -5.10
N ASP A 182 4.84 -12.55 -5.95
CA ASP A 182 5.50 -13.79 -5.56
C ASP A 182 6.99 -13.63 -5.26
N MET A 183 7.59 -12.46 -5.57
CA MET A 183 8.97 -12.17 -5.21
C MET A 183 9.19 -12.22 -3.69
N GLU A 184 10.16 -13.02 -3.22
CA GLU A 184 10.55 -13.11 -1.81
C GLU A 184 11.51 -11.98 -1.38
N SER A 185 11.18 -10.73 -1.70
CA SER A 185 12.01 -9.57 -1.35
C SER A 185 11.17 -8.36 -0.92
N ASN A 186 11.83 -7.40 -0.28
CA ASN A 186 11.18 -6.13 0.06
C ASN A 186 10.82 -5.37 -1.22
N LEU A 187 9.53 -5.27 -1.53
CA LEU A 187 9.04 -4.68 -2.76
C LEU A 187 7.79 -3.85 -2.50
N ILE A 188 7.76 -2.65 -3.07
CA ILE A 188 6.58 -1.80 -3.10
C ILE A 188 6.16 -1.63 -4.55
N VAL A 189 5.01 -2.21 -4.91
CA VAL A 189 4.41 -2.05 -6.23
C VAL A 189 3.25 -1.11 -6.11
N SER A 190 3.24 -0.02 -6.88
CA SER A 190 2.09 0.88 -6.98
C SER A 190 1.61 0.93 -8.42
N LEU A 191 0.39 0.43 -8.64
CA LEU A 191 -0.29 0.45 -9.93
C LEU A 191 -1.32 1.58 -9.90
N HIS A 192 -1.23 2.52 -10.84
CA HIS A 192 -2.24 3.56 -11.03
C HIS A 192 -3.04 3.28 -12.29
N ILE A 193 -4.35 3.04 -12.13
CA ILE A 193 -5.26 2.72 -13.21
C ILE A 193 -6.13 3.94 -13.46
N GLN A 194 -6.06 4.45 -14.69
CA GLN A 194 -6.89 5.55 -15.16
C GLN A 194 -7.58 5.11 -16.45
N SER A 195 -8.92 5.16 -16.45
CA SER A 195 -9.68 4.97 -17.69
C SER A 195 -9.43 6.16 -18.60
N VAL A 196 -8.86 5.92 -19.78
CA VAL A 196 -8.74 6.93 -20.82
C VAL A 196 -9.94 6.82 -21.75
N ASP A 197 -10.59 7.95 -22.03
CA ASP A 197 -11.62 8.03 -23.08
C ASP A 197 -11.06 7.45 -24.39
N GLN A 198 -11.77 6.50 -24.99
CA GLN A 198 -11.34 5.75 -26.17
C GLN A 198 -10.91 6.69 -27.32
N ILE A 199 -11.59 7.83 -27.50
CA ILE A 199 -11.26 8.81 -28.54
C ILE A 199 -9.92 9.51 -28.25
N LYS A 200 -9.66 9.84 -26.97
CA LYS A 200 -8.39 10.43 -26.53
C LYS A 200 -7.24 9.43 -26.59
N ALA A 201 -7.52 8.15 -26.28
CA ALA A 201 -6.55 7.07 -26.39
C ALA A 201 -6.09 6.89 -27.85
N ILE A 202 -7.03 6.81 -28.81
CA ILE A 202 -6.71 6.70 -30.24
C ILE A 202 -5.86 7.87 -30.73
N LYS A 203 -6.19 9.11 -30.34
CA LYS A 203 -5.39 10.30 -30.70
C LYS A 203 -3.97 10.24 -30.14
N THR A 204 -3.81 9.76 -28.90
CA THR A 204 -2.50 9.64 -28.24
C THR A 204 -1.64 8.55 -28.88
N VAL A 205 -2.23 7.42 -29.23
CA VAL A 205 -1.54 6.33 -29.96
C VAL A 205 -1.11 6.82 -31.35
N LYS A 206 -2.00 7.46 -32.11
CA LYS A 206 -1.67 8.01 -33.44
C LYS A 206 -0.50 8.99 -33.36
N ARG A 207 -0.50 9.89 -32.37
CA ARG A 207 0.58 10.85 -32.16
C ARG A 207 1.91 10.16 -31.84
N LYS A 208 1.92 9.17 -30.93
CA LYS A 208 3.14 8.41 -30.60
C LYS A 208 3.70 7.65 -31.79
N ILE A 209 2.86 7.09 -32.67
CA ILE A 209 3.30 6.44 -33.91
C ILE A 209 3.96 7.48 -34.83
N THR A 210 3.33 8.64 -35.04
CA THR A 210 3.90 9.72 -35.85
C THR A 210 5.23 10.27 -35.31
N ASP A 211 5.42 10.25 -33.98
CA ASP A 211 6.67 10.66 -33.34
C ASP A 211 7.78 9.59 -33.42
N LEU A 212 7.43 8.32 -33.68
CA LEU A 212 8.38 7.21 -33.88
C LEU A 212 8.78 7.01 -35.35
N ASP A 213 7.92 7.42 -36.29
CA ASP A 213 8.18 7.36 -37.73
C ASP A 213 9.03 8.55 -38.26
N LYS A 214 9.52 9.42 -37.36
CA LYS A 214 10.47 10.52 -37.65
C LYS A 214 11.85 10.22 -37.08
#